data_AF-A0A529KGU6-F1
#
_entry.id   AF-A0A529KGU6-F1
#
_cell.length_a   1.000
_cell.length_b   1.000
_cell.length_c   1.000
_cell.angle_alpha   90.00
_cell.angle_beta   90.00
_cell.angle_gamma   90.00
#
_symmetry.space_group_name_H-M   'P 1'
#
loop_
_entity.id
_entity.type
_entity.pdbx_description
1 polymer ?
#
loop_
_entity_poly.entity_id
_entity_poly.type
_entity_poly.pdbx_seq_one_letter_code
_entity_poly.pdbx_strand_id
1 'polypeptide(L)' 'DQYRLQAERFSAAVRSGSSLPIELEWSLGTMKVLNAIQRSAESGNWETV' A
#
# COMPACT_ATOMS: atom_id res chain seq x y z
N ASP A 1 -4.73 -5.32 -19.85
CA ASP A 1 -4.57 -6.00 -18.55
C ASP A 1 -4.35 -4.96 -17.45
N GLN A 2 -4.35 -5.38 -16.18
CA GLN A 2 -4.28 -4.46 -15.03
C GLN A 2 -2.92 -3.77 -14.89
N TYR A 3 -1.82 -4.39 -15.32
CA TYR A 3 -0.48 -3.82 -15.20
C TYR A 3 -0.28 -2.66 -16.17
N ARG A 4 -0.78 -2.79 -17.41
CA ARG A 4 -0.80 -1.67 -18.37
C ARG A 4 -1.58 -0.47 -17.83
N LEU A 5 -2.77 -0.71 -17.26
CA LEU A 5 -3.63 0.37 -16.71
C LEU A 5 -2.98 1.08 -15.52
N GLN A 6 -2.26 0.34 -14.67
CA GLN A 6 -1.52 0.92 -13.55
C GLN A 6 -0.43 1.88 -14.05
N ALA A 7 0.38 1.46 -15.02
CA ALA A 7 1.44 2.28 -15.60
C ALA A 7 0.90 3.53 -16.30
N GLU A 8 -0.21 3.40 -17.04
CA GLU A 8 -0.87 4.52 -17.70
C GLU A 8 -1.35 5.57 -16.69
N ARG A 9 -2.06 5.15 -15.64
CA ARG A 9 -2.57 6.04 -14.59
C ARG A 9 -1.43 6.73 -13.83
N PHE A 10 -0.36 6.01 -13.53
CA PHE A 10 0.84 6.58 -12.93
C PHE A 10 1.45 7.67 -13.82
N SER A 11 1.67 7.37 -15.09
CA SER A 11 2.26 8.32 -16.05
C SER A 11 1.39 9.57 -16.24
N ALA A 12 0.06 9.41 -16.24
CA ALA A 12 -0.88 10.51 -16.35
C ALA A 12 -0.79 11.44 -15.14
N ALA A 13 -0.78 10.89 -13.92
CA ALA A 13 -0.67 11.66 -12.69
C ALA A 13 0.64 12.46 -12.59
N VAL A 14 1.76 11.86 -13.01
CA VAL A 14 3.06 12.55 -13.07
C VAL A 14 3.01 13.75 -14.03
N ARG A 15 2.38 13.61 -15.20
CA ARG A 15 2.30 14.69 -16.19
C ARG A 15 1.34 15.80 -15.80
N SER A 16 0.22 15.46 -15.17
CA SER A 16 -0.79 16.43 -14.72
C SER A 16 -0.44 17.09 -13.39
N GLY A 17 0.52 16.54 -12.63
CA GLY A 17 0.77 16.95 -11.25
C GLY A 17 -0.38 16.61 -10.30
N SER A 18 -1.24 15.67 -10.67
CA SER A 18 -2.33 15.21 -9.79
C SER A 18 -1.83 14.17 -8.79
N SER A 19 -2.65 13.89 -7.76
CA SER A 19 -2.41 12.79 -6.83
C SER A 19 -2.23 11.46 -7.56
N LEU A 20 -1.39 10.59 -6.98
CA LEU A 20 -1.17 9.25 -7.51
C LEU A 20 -2.40 8.37 -7.24
N PRO A 21 -2.67 7.35 -8.08
CA PRO A 21 -3.76 6.41 -7.84
C PRO A 21 -3.60 5.60 -6.55
N ILE A 22 -2.37 5.41 -6.08
CA ILE A 22 -2.03 4.77 -4.82
C ILE A 22 -0.97 5.65 -4.16
N GLU A 23 -1.33 6.26 -3.04
CA GLU A 23 -0.44 7.12 -2.26
C GLU A 23 0.45 6.29 -1.33
N LEU A 24 1.55 6.90 -0.87
CA LEU A 24 2.52 6.22 -0.01
C LEU A 24 1.91 5.78 1.33
N GLU A 25 1.00 6.57 1.88
CA GLU A 25 0.31 6.33 3.14
C GLU A 25 -0.46 4.99 3.12
N TRP A 26 -0.98 4.60 1.95
CA TRP A 26 -1.61 3.30 1.75
C TRP A 26 -0.63 2.14 1.94
N SER A 27 0.57 2.26 1.37
CA SER A 27 1.63 1.27 1.53
C SER A 27 2.13 1.22 2.98
N LEU A 28 2.25 2.36 3.64
CA LEU A 28 2.63 2.43 5.05
C LEU A 28 1.58 1.78 5.96
N GLY A 29 0.29 2.04 5.72
CA GLY A 29 -0.81 1.38 6.44
C GLY A 29 -0.80 -0.13 6.24
N THR A 30 -0.59 -0.58 4.99
CA THR A 30 -0.47 -2.00 4.66
C THR A 30 0.68 -2.67 5.41
N MET A 31 1.85 -2.03 5.44
CA MET A 31 3.01 -2.55 6.17
C MET A 31 2.78 -2.61 7.69
N LYS A 32 2.07 -1.64 8.29
CA LYS A 32 1.71 -1.70 9.72
C LYS A 32 0.87 -2.94 10.03
N VAL A 33 -0.12 -3.23 9.19
CA VAL A 33 -0.97 -4.43 9.34
C VAL A 33 -0.15 -5.71 9.17
N LEU A 34 0.69 -5.79 8.13
CA LEU A 34 1.56 -6.95 7.91
C LEU A 34 2.49 -7.20 9.09
N ASN A 35 3.08 -6.14 9.65
CA ASN A 35 3.92 -6.24 10.84
C ASN A 35 3.12 -6.72 12.07
N ALA A 36 1.87 -6.27 12.24
CA ALA A 36 1.01 -6.75 13.33
C ALA A 36 0.66 -8.24 13.17
N ILE A 37 0.38 -8.69 11.94
CA ILE A 37 0.17 -10.11 11.63
C ILE A 37 1.41 -10.92 11.98
N GLN A 38 2.60 -10.44 11.59
CA GLN A 38 3.85 -11.11 11.92
C GLN A 38 4.03 -11.24 13.44
N ARG A 39 3.89 -10.14 14.20
CA ARG A 39 4.00 -10.18 15.67
C ARG A 39 2.98 -11.15 16.29
N SER A 40 1.75 -11.18 15.77
CA SER A 40 0.71 -12.07 16.27
C SER A 40 1.04 -13.55 16.00
N ALA A 41 1.61 -13.86 14.84
CA ALA A 41 2.08 -15.21 14.53
C ALA A 41 3.24 -15.66 15.44
N GLU A 42 4.13 -14.74 15.81
CA GLU A 42 5.26 -15.01 16.72
C GLU A 42 4.82 -15.13 18.19
N SER A 43 3.89 -14.28 18.64
CA SER A 43 3.46 -14.21 20.04
C SER A 43 2.30 -15.15 20.38
N GLY A 44 1.52 -15.58 19.39
CA GLY A 44 0.29 -16.36 19.57
C GLY A 44 -0.87 -15.55 20.18
N ASN A 45 -0.76 -14.23 20.27
CA ASN A 45 -1.74 -13.34 20.88
C ASN A 45 -2.30 -12.33 19.88
N TRP A 46 -3.37 -11.64 20.29
CA TRP A 46 -3.86 -10.46 19.58
C TRP A 46 -2.88 -9.29 19.72
N GLU A 47 -2.53 -8.67 18.59
CA GLU A 47 -1.60 -7.54 18.52
C GLU A 47 -2.32 -6.31 17.95
N THR A 48 -2.02 -5.13 18.49
CA THR A 48 -2.53 -3.87 17.93
C THR A 48 -1.82 -3.51 16.63
N VAL A 49 -2.54 -2.89 15.70
CA VAL A 49 -1.97 -2.28 14.47
C VAL A 49 -1.36 -0.93 14.79
#